data_AF-A0AAJ1X0S3-F1
#
_entry.id   AF-A0AAJ1X0S3-F1
#
_cell.length_a   1.000
_cell.length_b   1.000
_cell.length_c   1.000
_cell.angle_alpha   90.00
_cell.angle_beta   90.00
_cell.angle_gamma   90.00
#
_symmetry.space_group_name_H-M   'P 1'
#
loop_
_entity.id
_entity.type
_entity.pdbx_description
1 polymer ?
#
loop_
_entity_poly.entity_id
_entity_poly.type
_entity_poly.pdbx_seq_one_letter_code
_entity_poly.pdbx_strand_id
1 'polypeptide(L)'
;MAVILEPCDWLNSPFSQILVLPKDGKPVSEWTNENTAYLNAVEGIRRALAATASPGPDVAAEGTGATATGTTRRVRVKQQFDAIQKAEYAEAAFRTIQTYFQNACAELHEASDQIRARFELMGPNAFTCTVVNRALMRNGEAHITVRHARGGRMHVGDLSFVYQPHADDGTSNGWMSVEADDYNLFLNAMIDGLGRSRDEKVTPEQAAERLWNNFVTQAGIEYE
;
A
#
# COMPACT_ATOMS: atom_id res chain seq x y z
N MET A 1 -21.00 6.36 17.48
CA MET A 1 -20.22 5.79 16.35
C MET A 1 -18.83 5.49 16.86
N ALA A 2 -18.19 4.42 16.39
CA ALA A 2 -16.84 4.03 16.78
C ALA A 2 -16.01 3.64 15.54
N VAL A 3 -14.68 3.73 15.66
CA VAL A 3 -13.73 3.28 14.64
C VAL A 3 -12.93 2.11 15.22
N ILE A 4 -12.87 0.97 14.52
CA ILE A 4 -12.08 -0.19 14.95
C ILE A 4 -10.70 -0.10 14.33
N LEU A 5 -9.69 -0.01 15.20
CA LEU A 5 -8.28 0.00 14.78
C LEU A 5 -7.71 -1.41 14.63
N GLU A 6 -8.02 -2.30 15.57
CA GLU A 6 -7.46 -3.66 15.66
C GLU A 6 -8.57 -4.71 15.86
N PRO A 7 -8.33 -5.99 15.51
CA PRO A 7 -9.26 -7.08 15.75
C PRO A 7 -9.61 -7.16 17.24
N CYS A 8 -10.89 -6.97 17.55
CA CYS A 8 -11.42 -7.02 18.90
C CYS A 8 -12.82 -7.64 18.91
N ASP A 9 -13.22 -8.23 20.03
CA ASP A 9 -14.53 -8.88 20.17
C ASP A 9 -15.65 -7.86 20.46
N TRP A 10 -15.82 -6.88 19.58
CA TRP A 10 -16.81 -5.81 19.74
C TRP A 10 -18.25 -6.30 19.50
N LEU A 11 -18.43 -7.37 18.72
CA LEU A 11 -19.73 -7.98 18.43
C LEU A 11 -20.39 -8.56 19.69
N ASN A 12 -19.60 -9.09 20.62
CA ASN A 12 -20.10 -9.59 21.91
C ASN A 12 -20.14 -8.52 23.01
N SER A 13 -19.97 -7.25 22.63
CA SER A 13 -19.95 -6.12 23.56
C SER A 13 -21.19 -5.23 23.39
N PRO A 14 -21.44 -4.28 24.33
CA PRO A 14 -22.47 -3.25 24.16
C PRO A 14 -22.27 -2.37 22.92
N PHE A 15 -21.08 -2.39 22.30
CA PHE A 15 -20.77 -1.64 21.09
C PHE A 15 -21.30 -2.29 19.80
N SER A 16 -21.88 -3.50 19.87
CA SER A 16 -22.53 -4.15 18.72
C SER A 16 -23.72 -3.37 18.15
N GLN A 17 -24.31 -2.47 18.96
CA GLN A 17 -25.51 -1.70 18.60
C GLN A 17 -25.19 -0.32 18.00
N ILE A 18 -23.93 0.12 18.01
CA ILE A 18 -23.54 1.41 17.46
C ILE A 18 -23.02 1.26 16.03
N LEU A 19 -23.14 2.31 15.22
CA LEU A 19 -22.49 2.34 13.92
C LEU A 19 -20.97 2.24 14.10
N VAL A 20 -20.38 1.24 13.46
CA VAL A 20 -18.94 0.98 13.49
C VAL A 20 -18.36 1.21 12.10
N LEU A 21 -17.18 1.84 12.07
CA LEU A 21 -16.38 2.13 10.90
C LEU A 21 -14.98 1.50 11.08
N PRO A 22 -14.20 1.24 10.02
CA PRO A 22 -14.56 1.26 8.59
C PRO A 22 -15.70 0.30 8.22
N LYS A 23 -16.15 0.34 6.97
CA LYS A 23 -17.29 -0.42 6.43
C LYS A 23 -17.25 -1.89 6.89
N ASP A 24 -18.44 -2.39 7.25
CA ASP A 24 -18.67 -3.75 7.77
C ASP A 24 -17.92 -4.10 9.08
N GLY A 25 -17.35 -3.09 9.76
CA GLY A 25 -16.61 -3.29 11.00
C GLY A 25 -15.26 -3.98 10.81
N LYS A 26 -14.71 -3.95 9.58
CA LYS A 26 -13.37 -4.45 9.27
C LYS A 26 -12.31 -3.57 9.96
N PRO A 27 -11.49 -4.10 10.89
CA PRO A 27 -10.45 -3.34 11.60
C PRO A 27 -9.48 -2.66 10.65
N VAL A 28 -9.03 -1.43 10.95
CA VAL A 28 -8.05 -0.69 10.13
C VAL A 28 -6.80 -1.52 9.84
N SER A 29 -6.29 -2.28 10.81
CA SER A 29 -5.10 -3.12 10.63
C SER A 29 -5.28 -4.31 9.67
N GLU A 30 -6.52 -4.65 9.29
CA GLU A 30 -6.82 -5.71 8.30
C GLU A 30 -7.05 -5.16 6.89
N TRP A 31 -7.10 -3.83 6.72
CA TRP A 31 -7.13 -3.23 5.39
C TRP A 31 -5.77 -3.36 4.72
N THR A 32 -5.79 -3.45 3.39
CA THR A 32 -4.55 -3.54 2.63
C THR A 32 -3.73 -2.26 2.79
N ASN A 33 -4.41 -1.12 2.85
CA ASN A 33 -3.82 0.16 3.12
C ASN A 33 -4.61 0.86 4.25
N GLU A 34 -3.94 1.15 5.36
CA GLU A 34 -4.57 1.81 6.52
C GLU A 34 -5.19 3.15 6.14
N ASN A 35 -4.56 3.91 5.24
CA ASN A 35 -5.08 5.20 4.81
C ASN A 35 -6.38 5.06 4.02
N THR A 36 -6.55 3.97 3.27
CA THR A 36 -7.84 3.63 2.61
C THR A 36 -8.91 3.31 3.66
N ALA A 37 -8.54 2.63 4.74
CA ALA A 37 -9.41 2.36 5.87
C ALA A 37 -9.84 3.66 6.58
N TYR A 38 -8.90 4.57 6.83
CA TYR A 38 -9.17 5.88 7.43
C TYR A 38 -10.03 6.75 6.51
N LEU A 39 -9.77 6.75 5.21
CA LEU A 39 -10.62 7.44 4.23
C LEU A 39 -12.06 6.91 4.30
N ASN A 40 -12.24 5.59 4.34
CA ASN A 40 -13.54 4.96 4.49
C ASN A 40 -14.22 5.37 5.81
N ALA A 41 -13.46 5.40 6.91
CA ALA A 41 -13.96 5.88 8.19
C ALA A 41 -14.43 7.34 8.07
N VAL A 42 -13.60 8.26 7.56
CA VAL A 42 -13.94 9.67 7.38
C VAL A 42 -15.18 9.85 6.50
N GLU A 43 -15.30 9.11 5.39
CA GLU A 43 -16.51 9.12 4.57
C GLU A 43 -17.75 8.67 5.35
N GLY A 44 -17.62 7.59 6.13
CA GLY A 44 -18.68 7.12 7.03
C GLY A 44 -19.09 8.16 8.07
N ILE A 45 -18.11 8.86 8.67
CA ILE A 45 -18.34 9.98 9.60
C ILE A 45 -19.13 11.09 8.91
N ARG A 46 -18.68 11.53 7.73
CA ARG A 46 -19.36 12.58 6.95
C ARG A 46 -20.79 12.21 6.62
N ARG A 47 -21.05 10.96 6.22
CA ARG A 47 -22.41 10.44 5.95
C ARG A 47 -23.28 10.47 7.21
N ALA A 48 -22.74 10.04 8.35
CA ALA A 48 -23.45 10.05 9.63
C ALA A 48 -23.80 11.48 10.10
N LEU A 49 -22.86 12.42 9.95
CA LEU A 49 -23.06 13.84 10.28
C LEU A 49 -24.06 14.51 9.33
N ALA A 50 -24.00 14.22 8.03
CA ALA A 50 -24.96 14.73 7.05
C ALA A 50 -26.39 14.27 7.35
N ALA A 51 -26.57 13.09 7.94
CA ALA A 51 -27.87 12.58 8.38
C ALA A 51 -28.39 13.22 9.68
N THR A 52 -27.55 13.91 10.46
CA THR A 52 -27.87 14.41 11.80
C THR A 52 -27.80 15.93 11.96
N ALA A 53 -27.73 16.69 10.86
CA ALA A 53 -27.49 18.14 10.83
C ALA A 53 -28.20 18.95 11.95
N SER A 54 -27.45 19.20 13.03
CA SER A 54 -27.56 20.32 13.97
C SER A 54 -26.15 20.53 14.56
N PRO A 55 -25.60 21.76 14.59
CA PRO A 55 -24.15 21.94 14.69
C PRO A 55 -23.62 22.08 16.12
N GLY A 56 -22.53 21.36 16.40
CA GLY A 56 -21.41 21.79 17.28
C GLY A 56 -21.20 21.00 18.58
N PRO A 57 -20.00 21.13 19.24
CA PRO A 57 -18.73 21.67 18.77
C PRO A 57 -17.56 20.65 18.78
N ASP A 58 -16.47 21.06 18.14
CA ASP A 58 -15.13 20.46 18.10
C ASP A 58 -14.62 19.87 19.42
N VAL A 59 -13.92 18.73 19.29
CA VAL A 59 -12.84 18.37 20.20
C VAL A 59 -11.71 17.72 19.41
N ALA A 60 -10.62 18.48 19.30
CA ALA A 60 -9.30 18.04 18.92
C ALA A 60 -8.76 17.00 19.91
N ALA A 61 -8.00 16.03 19.41
CA ALA A 61 -6.94 15.37 20.18
C ALA A 61 -5.92 14.71 19.24
N GLU A 62 -4.75 15.34 19.14
CA GLU A 62 -3.48 14.73 18.76
C GLU A 62 -3.11 13.60 19.74
N GLY A 63 -2.40 12.58 19.26
CA GLY A 63 -1.95 11.47 20.10
C GLY A 63 -1.03 10.47 19.40
N THR A 64 0.16 10.95 19.02
CA THR A 64 1.48 10.30 19.07
C THR A 64 1.57 8.77 18.96
N GLY A 65 2.26 8.33 17.90
CA GLY A 65 2.66 6.94 17.72
C GLY A 65 3.49 6.36 18.87
N ALA A 66 3.31 5.06 19.08
CA ALA A 66 4.21 4.24 19.87
C ALA A 66 4.30 2.85 19.24
N THR A 67 5.41 2.63 18.55
CA THR A 67 5.86 1.35 18.00
C THR A 67 6.05 0.35 19.15
N ALA A 68 5.36 -0.79 19.10
CA ALA A 68 5.66 -1.90 19.99
C ALA A 68 5.51 -3.22 19.24
N THR A 69 6.61 -3.71 18.65
CA THR A 69 6.67 -5.11 18.19
C THR A 69 7.61 -5.87 19.11
N GLY A 70 7.02 -6.67 19.99
CA GLY A 70 7.72 -7.63 20.83
C GLY A 70 8.42 -8.67 19.97
N THR A 71 9.75 -8.68 19.99
CA THR A 71 10.53 -9.68 19.25
C THR A 71 10.81 -10.88 20.15
N THR A 72 10.08 -11.98 19.94
CA THR A 72 10.49 -13.29 20.46
C THR A 72 11.83 -13.68 19.82
N ARG A 73 12.86 -13.84 20.66
CA ARG A 73 14.23 -14.15 20.25
C ARG A 73 14.31 -15.59 19.72
N ARG A 74 14.02 -15.79 18.43
CA ARG A 74 14.29 -17.05 17.73
C ARG A 74 15.75 -17.05 17.32
N VAL A 75 16.51 -18.04 17.78
CA VAL A 75 17.90 -18.28 17.38
C VAL A 75 17.91 -18.53 15.86
N ARG A 76 18.61 -17.70 15.10
CA ARG A 76 18.71 -17.81 13.64
C ARG A 76 20.10 -18.29 13.25
N VAL A 77 20.12 -19.41 12.54
CA VAL A 77 21.33 -20.00 11.94
C VAL A 77 21.65 -19.20 10.67
N LYS A 78 22.94 -18.88 10.45
CA LYS A 78 23.39 -18.21 9.23
C LYS A 78 23.09 -19.10 8.02
N GLN A 79 22.24 -18.63 7.11
CA GLN A 79 21.95 -19.30 5.84
C GLN A 79 22.70 -18.59 4.71
N GLN A 80 23.39 -19.35 3.87
CA GLN A 80 23.87 -18.83 2.59
C GLN A 80 22.71 -18.88 1.61
N PHE A 81 22.28 -17.72 1.12
CA PHE A 81 21.18 -17.64 0.16
C PHE A 81 21.71 -17.80 -1.27
N ASP A 82 21.34 -18.90 -1.92
CA ASP A 82 21.72 -19.18 -3.31
C ASP A 82 20.98 -18.28 -4.31
N ALA A 83 21.51 -18.18 -5.53
CA ALA A 83 20.90 -17.37 -6.60
C ALA A 83 19.46 -17.80 -6.93
N ILE A 84 19.13 -19.08 -6.76
CA ILE A 84 17.77 -19.62 -6.94
C ILE A 84 16.82 -19.02 -5.90
N GLN A 85 17.23 -18.98 -4.63
CA GLN A 85 16.40 -18.44 -3.54
C GLN A 85 16.16 -16.95 -3.71
N LYS A 86 17.15 -16.19 -4.21
CA LYS A 86 16.96 -14.77 -4.54
C LYS A 86 15.93 -14.58 -5.65
N ALA A 87 15.99 -15.40 -6.70
CA ALA A 87 15.03 -15.35 -7.81
C ALA A 87 13.62 -15.76 -7.36
N GLU A 88 13.48 -16.81 -6.54
CA GLU A 88 12.20 -17.21 -5.96
C GLU A 88 11.61 -16.11 -5.06
N TYR A 89 12.46 -15.44 -4.27
CA TYR A 89 12.03 -14.33 -3.43
C TYR A 89 11.63 -13.10 -4.25
N ALA A 90 12.33 -12.79 -5.35
CA ALA A 90 11.94 -11.72 -6.26
C ALA A 90 10.56 -12.00 -6.89
N GLU A 91 10.31 -13.23 -7.32
CA GLU A 91 9.03 -13.65 -7.87
C GLU A 91 7.92 -13.58 -6.80
N ALA A 92 8.21 -14.07 -5.58
CA ALA A 92 7.28 -13.98 -4.46
C ALA A 92 6.96 -12.52 -4.09
N ALA A 93 7.98 -11.66 -4.05
CA ALA A 93 7.82 -10.24 -3.78
C ALA A 93 6.94 -9.55 -4.82
N PHE A 94 7.17 -9.81 -6.11
CA PHE A 94 6.31 -9.29 -7.17
C PHE A 94 4.86 -9.73 -7.01
N ARG A 95 4.61 -11.00 -6.68
CA ARG A 95 3.26 -11.52 -6.42
C ARG A 95 2.60 -10.86 -5.22
N THR A 96 3.34 -10.61 -4.14
CA THR A 96 2.84 -9.87 -2.97
C THR A 96 2.43 -8.46 -3.36
N ILE A 97 3.30 -7.74 -4.08
CA ILE A 97 3.00 -6.38 -4.57
C ILE A 97 1.78 -6.40 -5.51
N GLN A 98 1.71 -7.36 -6.43
CA GLN A 98 0.57 -7.48 -7.34
C GLN A 98 -0.75 -7.68 -6.56
N THR A 99 -0.76 -8.59 -5.59
CA THR A 99 -1.95 -8.89 -4.77
C THR A 99 -2.34 -7.68 -3.92
N TYR A 100 -1.36 -6.98 -3.35
CA TYR A 100 -1.56 -5.73 -2.61
C TYR A 100 -2.25 -4.68 -3.49
N PHE A 101 -1.73 -4.43 -4.69
CA PHE A 101 -2.30 -3.45 -5.63
C PHE A 101 -3.73 -3.83 -6.05
N GLN A 102 -4.00 -5.11 -6.31
CA GLN A 102 -5.35 -5.59 -6.64
C GLN A 102 -6.34 -5.32 -5.51
N ASN A 103 -5.98 -5.69 -4.28
CA ASN A 103 -6.85 -5.51 -3.12
C ASN A 103 -7.04 -4.02 -2.80
N ALA A 104 -5.96 -3.23 -2.82
CA ALA A 104 -6.02 -1.79 -2.57
C ALA A 104 -6.89 -1.07 -3.61
N CYS A 105 -6.86 -1.46 -4.89
CA CYS A 105 -7.76 -0.91 -5.91
C CYS A 105 -9.24 -1.23 -5.62
N ALA A 106 -9.53 -2.46 -5.21
CA ALA A 106 -10.89 -2.87 -4.86
C ALA A 106 -11.40 -2.12 -3.62
N GLU A 107 -10.58 -2.03 -2.58
CA GLU A 107 -10.88 -1.28 -1.35
C GLU A 107 -11.09 0.22 -1.63
N LEU A 108 -10.25 0.83 -2.47
CA LEU A 108 -10.39 2.25 -2.85
C LEU A 108 -11.70 2.51 -3.61
N HIS A 109 -12.08 1.59 -4.49
CA HIS A 109 -13.33 1.68 -5.24
C HIS A 109 -14.57 1.57 -4.33
N GLU A 110 -14.50 0.75 -3.29
CA GLU A 110 -15.57 0.65 -2.29
C GLU A 110 -15.58 1.80 -1.29
N ALA A 111 -14.42 2.39 -1.03
CA ALA A 111 -14.26 3.46 -0.05
C ALA A 111 -14.82 4.80 -0.53
N SER A 112 -14.77 5.11 -1.83
CA SER A 112 -15.27 6.37 -2.38
C SER A 112 -15.81 6.23 -3.80
N ASP A 113 -17.01 6.76 -4.07
CA ASP A 113 -17.56 6.86 -5.44
C ASP A 113 -16.84 7.92 -6.29
N GLN A 114 -16.09 8.83 -5.65
CA GLN A 114 -15.38 9.93 -6.32
C GLN A 114 -14.02 9.48 -6.86
N ILE A 115 -13.45 8.40 -6.34
CA ILE A 115 -12.13 7.90 -6.74
C ILE A 115 -12.32 6.56 -7.45
N ARG A 116 -11.78 6.44 -8.66
CA ARG A 116 -11.80 5.18 -9.42
C ARG A 116 -10.40 4.64 -9.57
N ALA A 117 -10.20 3.39 -9.17
CA ALA A 117 -9.00 2.63 -9.46
C ALA A 117 -9.29 1.57 -10.53
N ARG A 118 -8.34 1.36 -11.43
CA ARG A 118 -8.35 0.30 -12.44
C ARG A 118 -7.02 -0.43 -12.40
N PHE A 119 -7.09 -1.72 -12.10
CA PHE A 119 -5.97 -2.64 -12.17
C PHE A 119 -6.03 -3.42 -13.50
N GLU A 120 -4.91 -3.50 -14.21
CA GLU A 120 -4.79 -4.23 -15.47
C GLU A 120 -3.50 -5.07 -15.48
N LEU A 121 -3.66 -6.37 -15.73
CA LEU A 121 -2.54 -7.28 -15.85
C LEU A 121 -2.00 -7.22 -17.28
N MET A 122 -0.76 -6.75 -17.46
CA MET A 122 -0.11 -6.68 -18.78
C MET A 122 0.54 -8.03 -19.16
N GLY A 123 0.80 -8.90 -18.18
CA GLY A 123 1.37 -10.23 -18.38
C GLY A 123 1.76 -10.91 -17.06
N PRO A 124 2.50 -12.03 -17.10
CA PRO A 124 2.89 -12.76 -15.89
C PRO A 124 3.92 -12.01 -15.03
N ASN A 125 4.65 -11.05 -15.61
CA ASN A 125 5.73 -10.31 -14.95
C ASN A 125 5.51 -8.79 -14.96
N ALA A 126 4.34 -8.31 -15.37
CA ALA A 126 4.06 -6.89 -15.46
C ALA A 126 2.57 -6.59 -15.24
N PHE A 127 2.29 -5.54 -14.49
CA PHE A 127 0.94 -5.02 -14.31
C PHE A 127 0.96 -3.50 -14.34
N THR A 128 -0.18 -2.91 -14.68
CA THR A 128 -0.39 -1.47 -14.65
C THR A 128 -1.62 -1.15 -13.81
N CYS A 129 -1.55 -0.03 -13.10
CA CYS A 129 -2.62 0.47 -12.27
C CYS A 129 -2.85 1.95 -12.60
N THR A 130 -4.12 2.33 -12.70
CA THR A 130 -4.55 3.70 -12.97
C THR A 130 -5.54 4.12 -11.89
N VAL A 131 -5.29 5.27 -11.27
CA VAL A 131 -6.20 5.88 -10.29
C VAL A 131 -6.63 7.25 -10.81
N VAL A 132 -7.93 7.48 -10.80
CA VAL A 132 -8.55 8.74 -11.22
C VAL A 132 -9.39 9.27 -10.07
N ASN A 133 -8.97 10.39 -9.50
CA ASN A 133 -9.72 11.20 -8.57
C ASN A 133 -10.62 12.17 -9.34
N ARG A 134 -11.93 11.88 -9.37
CA ARG A 134 -12.93 12.66 -10.10
C ARG A 134 -13.25 14.00 -9.43
N ALA A 135 -12.85 14.20 -8.18
CA ALA A 135 -13.02 15.47 -7.46
C ALA A 135 -12.04 16.54 -7.97
N LEU A 136 -10.87 16.14 -8.49
CA LEU A 136 -9.84 17.03 -9.01
C LEU A 136 -9.86 17.00 -10.56
N MET A 137 -10.54 17.99 -11.17
CA MET A 137 -10.63 18.11 -12.64
C MET A 137 -9.30 18.42 -13.36
N ARG A 138 -8.24 18.76 -12.63
CA ARG A 138 -6.86 18.92 -13.15
C ARG A 138 -5.91 18.10 -12.28
N ASN A 139 -5.08 17.25 -12.90
CA ASN A 139 -4.10 16.36 -12.25
C ASN A 139 -4.66 15.26 -11.33
N GLY A 140 -5.94 14.90 -11.45
CA GLY A 140 -6.53 13.80 -10.68
C GLY A 140 -6.22 12.40 -11.22
N GLU A 141 -5.41 12.25 -12.27
CA GLU A 141 -5.09 10.96 -12.88
C GLU A 141 -3.63 10.59 -12.64
N ALA A 142 -3.40 9.41 -12.04
CA ALA A 142 -2.08 8.82 -11.86
C ALA A 142 -2.03 7.43 -12.46
N HIS A 143 -0.85 7.06 -12.95
CA HIS A 143 -0.57 5.73 -13.47
C HIS A 143 0.72 5.19 -12.88
N ILE A 144 0.76 3.88 -12.64
CA ILE A 144 1.97 3.16 -12.28
C ILE A 144 2.00 1.82 -13.00
N THR A 145 3.16 1.49 -13.56
CA THR A 145 3.44 0.19 -14.14
C THR A 145 4.59 -0.43 -13.37
N VAL A 146 4.39 -1.63 -12.84
CA VAL A 146 5.39 -2.39 -12.08
C VAL A 146 5.75 -3.63 -12.88
N ARG A 147 7.05 -3.92 -12.95
CA ARG A 147 7.64 -5.02 -13.71
C ARG A 147 8.57 -5.84 -12.85
N HIS A 148 8.60 -7.13 -13.10
CA HIS A 148 9.58 -8.05 -12.59
C HIS A 148 10.54 -8.44 -13.72
N ALA A 149 11.80 -8.06 -13.59
CA ALA A 149 12.84 -8.40 -14.55
C ALA A 149 13.36 -9.80 -14.24
N ARG A 150 12.94 -10.78 -15.03
CA ARG A 150 13.43 -12.17 -14.90
C ARG A 150 14.81 -12.31 -15.54
N GLY A 151 15.83 -11.67 -14.96
CA GLY A 151 17.24 -11.83 -15.30
C GLY A 151 17.58 -11.61 -16.78
N GLY A 152 17.99 -10.39 -17.14
CA GLY A 152 18.49 -10.05 -18.47
C GLY A 152 19.47 -8.88 -18.39
N ARG A 153 20.51 -8.87 -19.25
CA ARG A 153 21.61 -7.89 -19.25
C ARG A 153 21.19 -6.41 -19.45
N MET A 154 19.91 -6.16 -19.73
CA MET A 154 19.34 -4.84 -20.05
C MET A 154 18.48 -4.24 -18.94
N HIS A 155 18.28 -4.93 -17.81
CA HIS A 155 17.43 -4.45 -16.72
C HIS A 155 18.26 -4.11 -15.47
N VAL A 156 17.94 -2.98 -14.85
CA VAL A 156 18.54 -2.55 -13.58
C VAL A 156 17.59 -3.02 -12.46
N GLY A 157 18.06 -3.93 -11.61
CA GLY A 157 17.29 -4.51 -10.50
C GLY A 157 16.41 -5.72 -10.86
N ASP A 158 15.80 -6.31 -9.84
CA ASP A 158 14.91 -7.47 -9.95
C ASP A 158 13.45 -7.05 -10.18
N LEU A 159 13.04 -5.92 -9.59
CA LEU A 159 11.77 -5.25 -9.85
C LEU A 159 12.03 -3.82 -10.32
N SER A 160 11.23 -3.34 -11.26
CA SER A 160 11.25 -1.95 -11.70
C SER A 160 9.85 -1.36 -11.74
N PHE A 161 9.76 -0.05 -11.59
CA PHE A 161 8.48 0.66 -11.69
C PHE A 161 8.64 1.99 -12.42
N VAL A 162 7.53 2.44 -13.00
CA VAL A 162 7.45 3.65 -13.80
C VAL A 162 6.09 4.29 -13.62
N TYR A 163 6.04 5.62 -13.46
CA TYR A 163 4.81 6.38 -13.26
C TYR A 163 4.13 6.74 -14.60
N GLN A 164 3.97 5.75 -15.46
CA GLN A 164 3.36 5.90 -16.77
C GLN A 164 2.48 4.68 -17.08
N PRO A 165 1.36 4.87 -17.78
CA PRO A 165 0.56 3.76 -18.26
C PRO A 165 1.31 3.05 -19.38
N HIS A 166 1.35 1.72 -19.34
CA HIS A 166 1.85 0.89 -20.44
C HIS A 166 3.25 1.27 -20.97
N ALA A 167 4.14 1.77 -20.11
CA ALA A 167 5.47 2.24 -20.55
C ALA A 167 6.28 1.15 -21.26
N ASP A 168 7.12 1.48 -22.23
CA ASP A 168 7.99 0.50 -22.89
C ASP A 168 9.19 0.08 -22.03
N ASP A 169 9.84 -1.03 -22.40
CA ASP A 169 11.07 -1.48 -21.75
C ASP A 169 12.20 -0.44 -21.92
N GLY A 170 12.78 0.02 -20.80
CA GLY A 170 13.94 0.91 -20.80
C GLY A 170 13.75 2.25 -20.10
N THR A 171 12.52 2.61 -19.73
CA THR A 171 12.24 3.76 -18.86
C THR A 171 11.77 3.28 -17.50
N SER A 172 12.44 3.68 -16.43
CA SER A 172 12.07 3.31 -15.06
C SER A 172 12.34 4.50 -14.13
N ASN A 173 11.39 4.79 -13.25
CA ASN A 173 11.52 5.81 -12.21
C ASN A 173 12.26 5.28 -10.98
N GLY A 174 12.36 3.96 -10.85
CA GLY A 174 13.11 3.31 -9.80
C GLY A 174 13.14 1.81 -10.00
N TRP A 175 14.01 1.18 -9.22
CA TRP A 175 14.17 -0.26 -9.19
C TRP A 175 14.35 -0.76 -7.77
N MET A 176 14.11 -2.05 -7.59
CA MET A 176 14.29 -2.74 -6.34
C MET A 176 15.10 -4.00 -6.64
N SER A 177 16.11 -4.27 -5.81
CA SER A 177 16.89 -5.51 -5.92
C SER A 177 16.68 -6.38 -4.69
N VAL A 178 16.64 -7.69 -4.88
CA VAL A 178 16.66 -8.64 -3.78
C VAL A 178 18.09 -8.76 -3.26
N GLU A 179 18.29 -8.29 -2.04
CA GLU A 179 19.53 -8.47 -1.30
C GLU A 179 19.31 -9.47 -0.17
N ALA A 180 20.41 -10.09 0.25
CA ALA A 180 20.43 -11.05 1.35
C ALA A 180 21.39 -10.53 2.41
N ASP A 181 20.96 -10.55 3.67
CA ASP A 181 21.90 -10.48 4.79
C ASP A 181 22.16 -11.88 5.34
N ASP A 182 22.96 -11.95 6.41
CA ASP A 182 23.31 -13.20 7.09
C ASP A 182 22.08 -14.00 7.59
N TYR A 183 20.87 -13.41 7.60
CA TYR A 183 19.69 -13.97 8.27
C TYR A 183 18.37 -13.89 7.47
N ASN A 184 18.20 -12.96 6.54
CA ASN A 184 16.97 -12.78 5.74
C ASN A 184 17.26 -12.25 4.34
N LEU A 185 16.34 -12.55 3.42
CA LEU A 185 16.18 -11.85 2.15
C LEU A 185 15.32 -10.59 2.36
N PHE A 186 15.72 -9.49 1.73
CA PHE A 186 15.01 -8.22 1.76
C PHE A 186 15.08 -7.55 0.38
N LEU A 187 14.15 -6.62 0.14
CA LEU A 187 14.24 -5.75 -1.03
C LEU A 187 15.02 -4.50 -0.65
N ASN A 188 16.06 -4.19 -1.41
CA ASN A 188 16.69 -2.89 -1.38
C ASN A 188 16.01 -2.00 -2.43
N ALA A 189 15.27 -0.99 -1.96
CA ALA A 189 14.54 -0.07 -2.84
C ALA A 189 15.45 1.10 -3.25
N MET A 190 15.84 1.15 -4.52
CA MET A 190 16.60 2.26 -5.08
C MET A 190 15.67 3.10 -5.97
N ILE A 191 15.04 4.10 -5.35
CA ILE A 191 14.14 5.04 -6.05
C ILE A 191 14.99 6.19 -6.59
N ASP A 192 15.31 6.17 -7.87
CA ASP A 192 16.10 7.24 -8.49
C ASP A 192 15.19 8.30 -9.12
N GLY A 193 14.87 9.32 -8.32
CA GLY A 193 14.18 10.52 -8.80
C GLY A 193 14.63 11.82 -8.15
N LEU A 194 15.38 11.76 -7.03
CA LEU A 194 15.80 12.96 -6.30
C LEU A 194 16.93 12.69 -5.29
N GLY A 195 18.07 12.14 -5.73
CA GLY A 195 19.35 12.26 -5.01
C GLY A 195 19.41 11.80 -3.54
N ARG A 196 18.52 10.90 -3.11
CA ARG A 196 18.56 10.27 -1.78
C ARG A 196 18.34 8.77 -1.91
N SER A 197 19.35 8.08 -2.45
CA SER A 197 19.48 6.64 -2.23
C SER A 197 19.61 6.39 -0.73
N ARG A 198 18.49 6.05 -0.09
CA ARG A 198 18.51 5.34 1.19
C ARG A 198 18.53 3.88 0.83
N ASP A 199 19.68 3.23 0.99
CA ASP A 199 19.76 1.77 1.06
C ASP A 199 18.93 1.33 2.27
N GLU A 200 17.63 1.13 2.04
CA GLU A 200 16.67 0.84 3.06
C GLU A 200 16.11 -0.55 2.82
N LYS A 201 16.39 -1.44 3.75
CA LYS A 201 15.89 -2.80 3.76
C LYS A 201 14.39 -2.76 3.98
N VAL A 202 13.61 -3.09 2.95
CA VAL A 202 12.16 -3.14 3.03
C VAL A 202 11.66 -4.56 2.76
N THR A 203 10.56 -4.93 3.41
CA THR A 203 9.84 -6.16 3.09
C THR A 203 9.00 -5.96 1.82
N PRO A 204 8.55 -7.03 1.15
CA PRO A 204 7.67 -6.92 -0.02
C PRO A 204 6.39 -6.13 0.25
N GLU A 205 5.83 -6.27 1.46
CA GLU A 205 4.63 -5.55 1.89
C GLU A 205 4.92 -4.05 2.06
N GLN A 206 6.01 -3.70 2.75
CA GLN A 206 6.43 -2.30 2.93
C GLN A 206 6.79 -1.64 1.58
N ALA A 207 7.39 -2.41 0.66
CA ALA A 207 7.66 -1.97 -0.69
C ALA A 207 6.36 -1.66 -1.45
N ALA A 208 5.37 -2.56 -1.37
CA ALA A 208 4.07 -2.37 -1.99
C ALA A 208 3.37 -1.12 -1.46
N GLU A 209 3.36 -0.95 -0.13
CA GLU A 209 2.75 0.19 0.54
C GLU A 209 3.42 1.52 0.14
N ARG A 210 4.76 1.57 0.11
CA ARG A 210 5.49 2.76 -0.34
C ARG A 210 5.19 3.12 -1.80
N LEU A 211 5.16 2.13 -2.68
CA LEU A 211 4.82 2.34 -4.09
C LEU A 211 3.38 2.85 -4.23
N TRP A 212 2.45 2.25 -3.49
CA TRP A 212 1.05 2.66 -3.47
C TRP A 212 0.87 4.08 -2.94
N ASN A 213 1.48 4.42 -1.81
CA ASN A 213 1.37 5.76 -1.23
C ASN A 213 1.92 6.83 -2.19
N ASN A 214 3.11 6.62 -2.76
CA ASN A 214 3.67 7.56 -3.75
C ASN A 214 2.78 7.70 -5.00
N PHE A 215 2.23 6.58 -5.48
CA PHE A 215 1.32 6.55 -6.61
C PHE A 215 0.00 7.30 -6.34
N VAL A 216 -0.57 7.12 -5.16
CA VAL A 216 -1.82 7.75 -4.74
C VAL A 216 -1.63 9.24 -4.44
N THR A 217 -0.50 9.65 -3.87
CA THR A 217 -0.13 11.07 -3.74
C THR A 217 -0.05 11.77 -5.10
N GLN A 218 0.45 11.09 -6.15
CA GLN A 218 0.46 11.65 -7.50
C GLN A 218 -0.94 11.89 -8.07
N ALA A 219 -1.94 11.13 -7.64
CA ALA A 219 -3.35 11.35 -8.01
C ALA A 219 -4.01 12.50 -7.22
N GLY A 220 -3.25 13.21 -6.37
CA GLY A 220 -3.76 14.25 -5.49
C GLY A 220 -4.60 13.72 -4.33
N ILE A 221 -4.38 12.47 -3.93
CA ILE A 221 -4.98 11.87 -2.74
C ILE A 221 -3.94 12.01 -1.63
N GLU A 222 -4.01 13.12 -0.89
CA GLU A 222 -3.25 13.31 0.34
C GLU A 222 -3.98 12.62 1.49
N TYR A 223 -3.24 11.79 2.22
CA TYR A 223 -3.68 11.24 3.49
C TYR A 223 -3.06 12.11 4.58
N GLU A 224 -3.85 13.01 5.19
CA GLU A 224 -3.47 13.72 6.42
C GLU A 224 -3.58 12.81 7.65
#